data_AF-A0A382YDX2-F1
#
_entry.id   AF-A0A382YDX2-F1
#
_cell.length_a   1.000
_cell.length_b   1.000
_cell.length_c   1.000
_cell.angle_alpha   90.00
_cell.angle_beta   90.00
_cell.angle_gamma   90.00
#
_symmetry.space_group_name_H-M   'P 1'
#
loop_
_entity.id
_entity.type
_entity.pdbx_description
1 polymer ?
#
loop_
_entity_poly.entity_id
_entity_poly.type
_entity_poly.pdbx_seq_one_letter_code
_entity_poly.pdbx_strand_id
1 'polypeptide(L)'
;VSLVVALVTTPIYRADVLLASAGNEGDNLGRLASQFGNIASIAGINFPGSSEDKSATYLATLTSRSFIEQYVVDRQMRPIIFQDMWDDTRNAWINDAKPTAWQTYQYINGNVISATTDRRTGLITFSVFWSDPIVAAQWANNMIEDLNNHIRKQAIEETESSIFFLEQQLEGTSQVNAQNVIYNLIEEQTKNIMLANVREEYAFKIVDPAIVPEIRVRPARRKIAIMGLLVGLLFGSFLALSKNYYDEHLAA
;
A
#
# COMPACT_ATOMS: atom_id res chain seq x y z
N VAL A 1 8.11 17.76 30.14
CA VAL A 1 7.26 18.02 28.95
C VAL A 1 7.33 16.87 27.94
N SER A 2 8.50 16.53 27.39
CA SER A 2 8.66 15.44 26.40
C SER A 2 8.08 14.09 26.85
N LEU A 3 8.31 13.71 28.11
CA LEU A 3 7.78 12.47 28.68
C LEU A 3 6.24 12.50 28.84
N VAL A 4 5.69 13.65 29.23
CA VAL A 4 4.24 13.85 29.42
C VAL A 4 3.54 13.76 28.07
N VAL A 5 4.05 14.44 27.04
CA VAL A 5 3.54 14.36 25.66
C VAL A 5 3.54 12.90 25.18
N ALA A 6 4.66 12.18 25.38
CA ALA A 6 4.77 10.78 24.96
C ALA A 6 3.89 9.78 25.74
N LEU A 7 3.36 10.18 26.89
CA LEU A 7 2.40 9.40 27.67
C LEU A 7 0.95 9.69 27.28
N VAL A 8 0.65 10.93 26.85
CA VAL A 8 -0.69 11.37 26.46
C VAL A 8 -1.02 11.02 25.01
N THR A 9 -0.04 10.91 24.12
CA THR A 9 -0.29 10.52 22.72
C THR A 9 -0.80 9.09 22.61
N THR A 10 -1.86 8.90 21.81
CA THR A 10 -2.44 7.60 21.48
C THR A 10 -1.36 6.62 20.99
N PRO A 11 -1.27 5.41 21.56
CA PRO A 11 -0.36 4.40 21.06
C PRO A 11 -0.79 3.96 19.66
N ILE A 12 0.19 3.75 18.78
CA ILE A 12 -0.05 3.20 17.44
C ILE A 12 0.69 1.88 17.32
N TYR A 13 -0.03 0.87 16.88
CA TYR A 13 0.47 -0.47 16.59
C TYR A 13 0.70 -0.62 15.09
N ARG A 14 1.55 -1.56 14.71
CA ARG A 14 1.85 -1.87 13.31
C ARG A 14 1.57 -3.34 13.07
N ALA A 15 0.72 -3.63 12.10
CA ALA A 15 0.49 -4.98 11.60
C ALA A 15 1.11 -5.09 10.21
N ASP A 16 1.87 -6.15 9.96
CA ASP A 16 2.67 -6.35 8.74
C ASP A 16 2.17 -7.59 8.00
N VAL A 17 1.98 -7.49 6.68
CA VAL A 17 1.75 -8.62 5.76
C VAL A 17 2.96 -8.74 4.86
N LEU A 18 3.51 -9.96 4.75
CA LEU A 18 4.58 -10.26 3.80
C LEU A 18 3.99 -10.85 2.52
N LEU A 19 4.36 -10.26 1.40
CA LEU A 19 3.78 -10.55 0.10
C LEU A 19 4.88 -10.96 -0.90
N ALA A 20 4.53 -11.89 -1.77
CA ALA A 20 5.27 -12.22 -2.98
C ALA A 20 4.41 -11.95 -4.21
N SER A 21 5.02 -11.57 -5.33
CA SER A 21 4.30 -11.41 -6.59
C SER A 21 3.76 -12.75 -7.08
N ALA A 22 2.46 -12.80 -7.40
CA ALA A 22 1.81 -14.01 -7.89
C ALA A 22 2.28 -14.45 -9.29
N GLY A 23 2.95 -13.56 -10.04
CA GLY A 23 3.51 -13.87 -11.37
C GLY A 23 4.74 -14.78 -11.38
N ASN A 24 5.30 -15.11 -10.21
CA ASN A 24 6.63 -15.72 -10.10
C ASN A 24 6.67 -17.26 -10.14
N GLU A 25 5.54 -17.96 -10.26
CA GLU A 25 5.55 -19.44 -10.24
C GLU A 25 5.97 -20.07 -11.59
N GLY A 26 6.06 -19.29 -12.68
CA GLY A 26 6.53 -19.76 -14.00
C GLY A 26 7.80 -19.09 -14.56
N ASP A 27 8.30 -18.01 -13.94
CA ASP A 27 9.31 -17.11 -14.52
C ASP A 27 10.72 -17.26 -13.92
N ASN A 28 10.90 -18.11 -12.90
CA ASN A 28 12.20 -18.32 -12.25
C ASN A 28 13.28 -18.92 -13.19
N LEU A 29 12.88 -19.62 -14.26
CA LEU A 29 13.80 -20.08 -15.32
C LEU A 29 14.19 -18.96 -16.30
N GLY A 30 13.29 -18.01 -16.57
CA GLY A 30 13.57 -16.81 -17.38
C GLY A 30 14.54 -15.84 -16.70
N ARG A 31 14.44 -15.74 -15.36
CA ARG A 31 15.34 -14.91 -14.52
C ARG A 31 16.77 -15.44 -14.43
N LEU A 32 17.00 -16.73 -14.66
CA LEU A 32 18.35 -17.31 -14.76
C LEU A 32 18.98 -17.02 -16.14
N ALA A 33 18.19 -17.05 -17.21
CA ALA A 33 18.64 -16.70 -18.55
C ALA A 33 18.96 -15.19 -18.69
N SER A 34 18.19 -14.31 -18.04
CA SER A 34 18.41 -12.85 -18.08
C SER A 34 19.62 -12.37 -17.27
N GLN A 35 20.05 -13.12 -16.25
CA GLN A 35 21.27 -12.82 -15.48
C GLN A 35 22.56 -13.03 -16.28
N PHE A 36 22.55 -13.89 -17.30
CA PHE A 36 23.68 -14.06 -18.22
C PHE A 36 23.73 -13.00 -19.34
N GLY A 37 22.67 -12.22 -19.54
CA GLY A 37 22.61 -11.14 -20.53
C GLY A 37 22.93 -9.73 -20.00
N ASN A 38 23.11 -9.57 -18.69
CA ASN A 38 23.00 -8.26 -18.02
C ASN A 38 24.31 -7.47 -17.84
N ILE A 39 25.36 -7.80 -18.60
CA ILE A 39 26.64 -7.06 -18.58
C ILE A 39 26.55 -5.69 -19.28
N ALA A 40 25.38 -5.30 -19.81
CA ALA A 40 25.16 -4.03 -20.52
C ALA A 40 24.58 -2.89 -19.66
N SER A 41 24.25 -3.14 -18.38
CA SER A 41 23.52 -2.19 -17.52
C SER A 41 24.35 -1.01 -16.96
N ILE A 42 25.65 -0.93 -17.24
CA ILE A 42 26.51 0.18 -16.77
C ILE A 42 26.31 1.48 -17.61
N ALA A 43 25.56 1.44 -18.72
CA ALA A 43 25.37 2.60 -19.61
C ALA A 43 24.06 3.40 -19.41
N GLY A 44 23.20 3.06 -18.45
CA GLY A 44 22.10 3.93 -18.00
C GLY A 44 20.95 4.16 -18.99
N ILE A 45 20.78 3.32 -20.02
CA ILE A 45 19.65 3.40 -20.96
C ILE A 45 18.77 2.16 -20.77
N ASN A 46 17.66 2.31 -20.03
CA ASN A 46 16.65 1.25 -19.92
C ASN A 46 15.93 1.08 -21.26
N PHE A 47 16.18 -0.03 -21.95
CA PHE A 47 15.38 -0.45 -23.11
C PHE A 47 14.10 -1.15 -22.63
N PRO A 48 12.92 -0.82 -23.18
CA PRO A 48 11.66 -1.48 -22.85
C PRO A 48 11.61 -2.83 -23.58
N GLY A 49 11.85 -3.93 -22.87
CA GLY A 49 11.82 -5.28 -23.45
C GLY A 49 11.91 -6.44 -22.47
N SER A 50 11.95 -6.19 -21.15
CA SER A 50 11.86 -7.22 -20.13
C SER A 50 10.42 -7.33 -19.65
N SER A 51 9.89 -8.57 -19.62
CA SER A 51 8.66 -8.99 -18.93
C SER A 51 8.26 -8.01 -17.82
N GLU A 52 7.17 -7.28 -18.05
CA GLU A 52 6.70 -6.22 -17.17
C GLU A 52 6.46 -6.76 -15.76
N ASP A 53 7.26 -6.31 -14.78
CA ASP A 53 7.05 -6.64 -13.38
C ASP A 53 5.79 -5.92 -12.89
N LYS A 54 4.63 -6.58 -13.07
CA LYS A 54 3.30 -6.06 -12.68
C LYS A 54 3.17 -5.80 -11.18
N SER A 55 4.08 -6.30 -10.36
CA SER A 55 4.12 -6.07 -8.92
C SER A 55 4.18 -4.59 -8.57
N ALA A 56 4.96 -3.81 -9.33
CA ALA A 56 5.04 -2.37 -9.14
C ALA A 56 3.69 -1.68 -9.43
N THR A 57 3.02 -2.12 -10.49
CA THR A 57 1.68 -1.64 -10.86
C THR A 57 0.63 -2.01 -9.81
N TYR A 58 0.63 -3.24 -9.31
CA TYR A 58 -0.28 -3.67 -8.24
C TYR A 58 -0.04 -2.91 -6.93
N LEU A 59 1.22 -2.62 -6.59
CA LEU A 59 1.57 -1.79 -5.45
C LEU A 59 1.11 -0.33 -5.62
N ALA A 60 1.25 0.20 -6.83
CA ALA A 60 0.72 1.51 -7.18
C ALA A 60 -0.81 1.55 -7.08
N THR A 61 -1.51 0.50 -7.50
CA THR A 61 -2.96 0.37 -7.33
C THR A 61 -3.36 0.34 -5.86
N LEU A 62 -2.67 -0.47 -5.03
CA LEU A 62 -2.92 -0.57 -3.58
C LEU A 62 -2.81 0.78 -2.86
N THR A 63 -1.87 1.62 -3.31
CA THR A 63 -1.62 2.95 -2.74
C THR A 63 -2.34 4.07 -3.50
N SER A 64 -3.15 3.74 -4.51
CA SER A 64 -3.84 4.73 -5.34
C SER A 64 -5.02 5.37 -4.61
N ARG A 65 -5.32 6.63 -4.96
CA ARG A 65 -6.48 7.35 -4.42
C ARG A 65 -7.80 6.63 -4.68
N SER A 66 -7.99 6.07 -5.88
CA SER A 66 -9.23 5.39 -6.28
C SER A 66 -9.46 4.14 -5.46
N PHE A 67 -8.44 3.28 -5.33
CA PHE A 67 -8.55 2.05 -4.55
C PHE A 67 -8.76 2.34 -3.06
N ILE A 68 -7.98 3.26 -2.48
CA ILE A 68 -8.11 3.63 -1.07
C ILE A 68 -9.51 4.22 -0.78
N GLU A 69 -10.00 5.11 -1.64
CA GLU A 69 -11.34 5.68 -1.46
C GLU A 69 -12.43 4.62 -1.55
N GLN A 70 -12.34 3.73 -2.53
CA GLN A 70 -13.27 2.61 -2.68
C GLN A 70 -13.25 1.72 -1.42
N TYR A 71 -12.07 1.28 -0.99
CA TYR A 71 -11.89 0.47 0.22
C TYR A 71 -12.51 1.11 1.46
N VAL A 72 -12.29 2.42 1.67
CA VAL A 72 -12.83 3.16 2.82
C VAL A 72 -14.36 3.25 2.78
N VAL A 73 -14.93 3.43 1.59
CA VAL A 73 -16.39 3.52 1.41
C VAL A 73 -17.02 2.15 1.62
N ASP A 74 -16.50 1.12 0.97
CA ASP A 74 -17.03 -0.25 0.99
C ASP A 74 -17.00 -0.84 2.41
N ARG A 75 -15.95 -0.54 3.18
CA ARG A 75 -15.79 -1.01 4.56
C ARG A 75 -16.25 -0.03 5.63
N GLN A 76 -16.91 1.06 5.24
CA GLN A 76 -17.43 2.08 6.15
C GLN A 76 -16.38 2.59 7.15
N MET A 77 -15.14 2.73 6.71
CA MET A 77 -14.00 3.06 7.60
C MET A 77 -13.93 4.55 7.93
N ARG A 78 -14.62 5.41 7.19
CA ARG A 78 -14.49 6.87 7.33
C ARG A 78 -14.80 7.35 8.76
N PRO A 79 -15.89 6.91 9.42
CA PRO A 79 -16.16 7.24 10.83
C PRO A 79 -15.05 6.76 11.78
N ILE A 80 -14.48 5.57 11.52
CA ILE A 80 -13.42 4.98 12.35
C ILE A 80 -12.12 5.77 12.22
N ILE A 81 -11.82 6.26 11.02
CA ILE A 81 -10.58 7.01 10.74
C ILE A 81 -10.68 8.45 11.24
N PHE A 82 -11.88 9.04 11.16
CA PHE A 82 -12.14 10.43 11.49
C PHE A 82 -13.09 10.55 12.69
N GLN A 83 -12.78 9.84 13.77
CA GLN A 83 -13.58 9.79 15.00
C GLN A 83 -13.89 11.19 15.55
N ASP A 84 -12.92 12.10 15.51
CA ASP A 84 -13.09 13.47 16.01
C ASP A 84 -14.13 14.30 15.24
N MET A 85 -14.52 13.87 14.03
CA MET A 85 -15.52 14.54 13.18
C MET A 85 -16.84 13.76 13.13
N TRP A 86 -16.93 12.63 13.81
CA TRP A 86 -18.07 11.73 13.78
C TRP A 86 -18.81 11.75 15.12
N ASP A 87 -20.13 11.83 15.07
CA ASP A 87 -20.98 11.70 16.25
C ASP A 87 -21.57 10.29 16.30
N ASP A 88 -21.03 9.44 17.17
CA ASP A 88 -21.49 8.07 17.37
C ASP A 88 -22.93 7.99 17.87
N THR A 89 -23.41 9.00 18.60
CA THR A 89 -24.77 9.00 19.16
C THR A 89 -25.80 9.33 18.09
N ARG A 90 -25.48 10.29 17.22
CA ARG A 90 -26.36 10.70 16.10
C ARG A 90 -26.12 9.91 14.82
N ASN A 91 -25.08 9.08 14.78
CA ASN A 91 -24.64 8.35 13.59
C ASN A 91 -24.48 9.30 12.38
N ALA A 92 -23.88 10.47 12.63
CA ALA A 92 -23.80 11.58 11.66
C ALA A 92 -22.50 12.38 11.80
N TRP A 93 -22.11 13.07 10.71
CA TRP A 93 -20.96 13.96 10.72
C TRP A 93 -21.26 15.22 11.54
N ILE A 94 -20.32 15.63 12.37
CA ILE A 94 -20.42 16.88 13.12
C ILE A 94 -20.39 18.04 12.13
N ASN A 95 -21.38 18.95 12.23
CA ASN A 95 -21.55 20.11 11.32
C ASN A 95 -21.59 19.74 9.83
N ASP A 96 -22.08 18.54 9.48
CA ASP A 96 -22.09 18.00 8.10
C ASP A 96 -20.72 18.00 7.40
N ALA A 97 -19.63 18.02 8.19
CA ALA A 97 -18.25 18.09 7.70
C ALA A 97 -17.71 16.70 7.30
N LYS A 98 -18.37 16.03 6.35
CA LYS A 98 -17.91 14.73 5.83
C LYS A 98 -16.54 14.87 5.15
N PRO A 99 -15.53 14.06 5.50
CA PRO A 99 -14.23 14.08 4.85
C PRO A 99 -14.36 13.81 3.35
N THR A 100 -13.65 14.61 2.56
CA THR A 100 -13.54 14.42 1.11
C THR A 100 -12.67 13.19 0.79
N ALA A 101 -12.79 12.68 -0.43
CA ALA A 101 -11.91 11.62 -0.93
C ALA A 101 -10.42 12.01 -0.85
N TRP A 102 -10.11 13.29 -1.08
CA TRP A 102 -8.75 13.80 -0.98
C TRP A 102 -8.21 13.78 0.45
N GLN A 103 -8.98 14.26 1.42
CA GLN A 103 -8.60 14.23 2.84
C GLN A 103 -8.40 12.79 3.33
N THR A 104 -9.29 11.89 2.92
CA THR A 104 -9.23 10.46 3.23
C THR A 104 -7.93 9.85 2.71
N TYR A 105 -7.63 10.07 1.42
CA TYR A 105 -6.40 9.58 0.80
C TYR A 105 -5.14 10.12 1.47
N GLN A 106 -5.07 11.43 1.72
CA GLN A 106 -3.90 12.05 2.38
C GLN A 106 -3.64 11.47 3.76
N TYR A 107 -4.71 11.29 4.56
CA TYR A 107 -4.58 10.73 5.88
C TYR A 107 -4.10 9.28 5.86
N ILE A 108 -4.72 8.45 5.01
CA ILE A 108 -4.40 7.02 4.93
C ILE A 108 -2.98 6.80 4.41
N ASN A 109 -2.64 7.38 3.26
CA ASN A 109 -1.34 7.19 2.63
C ASN A 109 -0.20 7.84 3.43
N GLY A 110 -0.48 8.89 4.21
CA GLY A 110 0.52 9.55 5.04
C GLY A 110 0.75 8.89 6.40
N ASN A 111 -0.29 8.32 7.01
CA ASN A 111 -0.26 7.92 8.42
C ASN A 111 -0.66 6.48 8.71
N VAL A 112 -1.52 5.88 7.88
CA VAL A 112 -2.18 4.60 8.18
C VAL A 112 -1.54 3.45 7.44
N ILE A 113 -1.08 3.64 6.21
CA ILE A 113 -0.49 2.54 5.42
C ILE A 113 0.93 2.84 5.00
N SER A 114 1.71 1.79 4.77
CA SER A 114 3.00 1.86 4.11
C SER A 114 3.26 0.57 3.36
N ALA A 115 3.89 0.66 2.19
CA ALA A 115 4.31 -0.51 1.45
C ALA A 115 5.77 -0.35 1.05
N THR A 116 6.60 -1.34 1.37
CA THR A 116 8.03 -1.33 1.10
C THR A 116 8.44 -2.62 0.39
N THR A 117 9.27 -2.50 -0.63
CA THR A 117 9.82 -3.65 -1.36
C THR A 117 11.29 -3.85 -0.99
N ASP A 118 11.65 -5.05 -0.56
CA ASP A 118 13.05 -5.45 -0.43
C ASP A 118 13.61 -5.78 -1.81
N ARG A 119 14.48 -4.92 -2.34
CA ARG A 119 15.07 -5.06 -3.68
C ARG A 119 15.94 -6.31 -3.85
N ARG A 120 16.42 -6.90 -2.76
CA ARG A 120 17.26 -8.11 -2.80
C ARG A 120 16.42 -9.37 -2.93
N THR A 121 15.29 -9.43 -2.23
CA THR A 121 14.42 -10.62 -2.20
C THR A 121 13.21 -10.50 -3.14
N GLY A 122 12.83 -9.28 -3.53
CA GLY A 122 11.60 -8.99 -4.26
C GLY A 122 10.33 -9.09 -3.40
N LEU A 123 10.47 -9.33 -2.09
CA LEU A 123 9.35 -9.42 -1.17
C LEU A 123 8.84 -8.01 -0.83
N ILE A 124 7.52 -7.91 -0.66
CA ILE A 124 6.85 -6.67 -0.32
C ILE A 124 6.31 -6.82 1.11
N THR A 125 6.60 -5.82 1.94
CA THR A 125 6.00 -5.70 3.27
C THR A 125 4.95 -4.59 3.21
N PHE A 126 3.69 -4.96 3.41
CA PHE A 126 2.59 -4.03 3.58
C PHE A 126 2.30 -3.86 5.07
N SER A 127 2.33 -2.62 5.55
CA SER A 127 2.15 -2.28 6.95
C SER A 127 0.93 -1.40 7.14
N VAL A 128 0.10 -1.73 8.13
CA VAL A 128 -0.98 -0.86 8.61
C VAL A 128 -0.68 -0.38 10.03
N PHE A 129 -0.83 0.92 10.23
CA PHE A 129 -0.61 1.64 11.48
C PHE A 129 -1.94 2.13 12.02
N TRP A 130 -2.34 1.58 13.18
CA TRP A 130 -3.59 1.99 13.81
C TRP A 130 -3.53 1.92 15.34
N SER A 131 -4.45 2.63 16.00
CA SER A 131 -4.52 2.69 17.47
C SER A 131 -5.03 1.39 18.09
N ASP A 132 -5.98 0.74 17.42
CA ASP A 132 -6.47 -0.59 17.80
C ASP A 132 -5.66 -1.68 17.05
N PRO A 133 -4.95 -2.58 17.78
CA PRO A 133 -4.11 -3.61 17.16
C PRO A 133 -4.91 -4.67 16.41
N ILE A 134 -6.14 -4.98 16.83
CA ILE A 134 -7.01 -5.96 16.16
C ILE A 134 -7.43 -5.38 14.81
N VAL A 135 -7.89 -4.13 14.82
CA VAL A 135 -8.29 -3.41 13.60
C VAL A 135 -7.11 -3.23 12.65
N ALA A 136 -5.90 -2.96 13.16
CA ALA A 136 -4.69 -2.85 12.33
C ALA A 136 -4.43 -4.15 11.53
N ALA A 137 -4.46 -5.30 12.21
CA ALA A 137 -4.24 -6.60 11.57
C ALA A 137 -5.35 -6.96 10.59
N GLN A 138 -6.60 -6.67 10.95
CA GLN A 138 -7.75 -6.89 10.08
C GLN A 138 -7.64 -6.04 8.80
N TRP A 139 -7.36 -4.75 8.91
CA TRP A 139 -7.20 -3.87 7.75
C TRP A 139 -6.03 -4.30 6.88
N ALA A 140 -4.91 -4.71 7.48
CA ALA A 140 -3.75 -5.20 6.77
C ALA A 140 -4.08 -6.39 5.85
N ASN A 141 -4.75 -7.41 6.38
CA ASN A 141 -5.15 -8.58 5.58
C ASN A 141 -6.23 -8.23 4.56
N ASN A 142 -7.26 -7.50 4.98
CA ASN A 142 -8.42 -7.15 4.14
C ASN A 142 -8.06 -6.26 2.94
N MET A 143 -7.12 -5.32 3.10
CA MET A 143 -6.67 -4.48 1.98
C MET A 143 -6.00 -5.30 0.88
N ILE A 144 -5.25 -6.35 1.25
CA ILE A 144 -4.60 -7.23 0.27
C ILE A 144 -5.63 -8.14 -0.40
N GLU A 145 -6.59 -8.67 0.35
CA GLU A 145 -7.72 -9.42 -0.19
C GLU A 145 -8.51 -8.59 -1.20
N ASP A 146 -8.88 -7.35 -0.83
CA ASP A 146 -9.63 -6.45 -1.70
C ASP A 146 -8.84 -6.03 -2.94
N LEU A 147 -7.52 -5.86 -2.80
CA LEU A 147 -6.64 -5.61 -3.94
C LEU A 147 -6.64 -6.80 -4.90
N ASN A 148 -6.46 -8.01 -4.39
CA ASN A 148 -6.49 -9.22 -5.20
C ASN A 148 -7.84 -9.36 -5.93
N ASN A 149 -8.95 -9.13 -5.23
CA ASN A 149 -10.29 -9.14 -5.81
C ASN A 149 -10.46 -8.05 -6.89
N HIS A 150 -9.99 -6.84 -6.62
CA HIS A 150 -10.06 -5.70 -7.55
C HIS A 150 -9.29 -5.97 -8.84
N ILE A 151 -8.03 -6.39 -8.73
CA ILE A 151 -7.18 -6.68 -9.89
C ILE A 151 -7.72 -7.89 -10.68
N ARG A 152 -8.20 -8.94 -9.98
CA ARG A 152 -8.82 -10.10 -10.63
C ARG A 152 -10.05 -9.70 -11.42
N LYS A 153 -10.95 -8.92 -10.82
CA LYS A 153 -12.18 -8.46 -11.46
C LYS A 153 -11.87 -7.62 -12.70
N GLN A 154 -10.93 -6.67 -12.59
CA GLN A 154 -10.49 -5.87 -13.72
C GLN A 154 -9.93 -6.74 -14.85
N ALA A 155 -9.09 -7.74 -14.53
CA ALA A 155 -8.54 -8.65 -15.53
C ALA A 155 -9.62 -9.50 -16.24
N ILE A 156 -10.65 -9.92 -15.51
CA ILE A 156 -11.80 -10.63 -16.09
C ILE A 156 -12.56 -9.72 -17.05
N GLU A 157 -12.90 -8.50 -16.62
CA GLU A 157 -13.63 -7.51 -17.45
C GLU A 157 -12.86 -7.14 -18.73
N GLU A 158 -11.53 -6.97 -18.64
CA GLU A 158 -10.66 -6.73 -19.79
C GLU A 158 -10.64 -7.93 -20.76
N THR A 159 -10.65 -9.15 -20.22
CA THR A 159 -10.63 -10.38 -21.05
C THR A 159 -12.00 -10.63 -21.70
N GLU A 160 -13.09 -10.39 -21.00
CA GLU A 160 -14.45 -10.45 -21.56
C GLU A 160 -14.63 -9.46 -22.71
N SER A 161 -14.13 -8.23 -22.56
CA SER A 161 -14.12 -7.23 -23.63
C SER A 161 -13.31 -7.69 -24.85
N SER A 162 -12.21 -8.41 -24.61
CA SER A 162 -11.37 -8.98 -25.68
C SER A 162 -12.08 -10.11 -26.41
N ILE A 163 -12.77 -11.00 -25.69
CA ILE A 163 -13.59 -12.07 -26.28
C ILE A 163 -14.71 -11.46 -27.14
N PHE A 164 -15.43 -10.48 -26.62
CA PHE A 164 -16.50 -9.79 -27.36
C PHE A 164 -15.98 -9.21 -28.69
N PHE A 165 -14.80 -8.61 -28.69
CA PHE A 165 -14.17 -8.12 -29.92
C PHE A 165 -13.82 -9.25 -30.90
N LEU A 166 -13.28 -10.36 -30.41
CA LEU A 166 -12.93 -11.53 -31.24
C LEU A 166 -14.18 -12.19 -31.85
N GLU A 167 -15.26 -12.30 -31.09
CA GLU A 167 -16.56 -12.80 -31.59
C GLU A 167 -17.10 -11.90 -32.72
N GLN A 168 -17.03 -10.57 -32.56
CA GLN A 168 -17.43 -9.64 -33.61
C GLN A 168 -16.58 -9.79 -34.89
N GLN A 169 -15.26 -10.01 -34.77
CA GLN A 169 -14.39 -10.25 -35.92
C GLN A 169 -14.68 -11.60 -36.60
N LEU A 170 -15.10 -12.61 -35.82
CA LEU A 170 -15.46 -13.92 -36.34
C LEU A 170 -16.68 -13.84 -37.28
N GLU A 171 -17.71 -13.07 -36.91
CA GLU A 171 -18.92 -12.86 -37.72
C GLU A 171 -18.63 -12.22 -39.08
N GLY A 172 -17.67 -11.30 -39.13
CA GLY A 172 -17.25 -10.61 -40.35
C GLY A 172 -16.25 -11.37 -41.23
N THR A 173 -15.73 -12.51 -40.76
CA THR A 173 -14.65 -13.25 -41.43
C THR A 173 -15.20 -14.44 -42.22
N SER A 174 -15.01 -14.44 -43.55
CA SER A 174 -15.50 -15.53 -44.42
C SER A 174 -14.49 -16.66 -44.65
N GLN A 175 -13.20 -16.43 -44.39
CA GLN A 175 -12.17 -17.43 -44.65
C GLN A 175 -12.02 -18.39 -43.46
N VAL A 176 -12.27 -19.68 -43.70
CA VAL A 176 -12.22 -20.75 -42.68
C VAL A 176 -10.91 -20.76 -41.89
N ASN A 177 -9.77 -20.56 -42.55
CA ASN A 177 -8.48 -20.53 -41.86
C ASN A 177 -8.36 -19.37 -40.85
N ALA A 178 -8.91 -18.20 -41.19
CA ALA A 178 -8.90 -17.05 -40.29
C ALA A 178 -9.89 -17.25 -39.13
N GLN A 179 -11.06 -17.85 -39.40
CA GLN A 179 -12.01 -18.24 -38.35
C GLN A 179 -11.37 -19.20 -37.35
N ASN A 180 -10.64 -20.22 -37.82
CA ASN A 180 -9.95 -21.17 -36.94
C ASN A 180 -8.92 -20.48 -36.02
N VAL A 181 -8.19 -19.48 -36.52
CA VAL A 181 -7.26 -18.69 -35.69
C VAL A 181 -8.03 -17.92 -34.62
N ILE A 182 -9.15 -17.27 -34.97
CA ILE A 182 -9.97 -16.52 -34.02
C ILE A 182 -10.56 -17.45 -32.94
N TYR A 183 -11.06 -18.63 -33.31
CA TYR A 183 -11.53 -19.63 -32.34
C TYR A 183 -10.44 -20.02 -31.34
N ASN A 184 -9.21 -20.27 -31.80
CA ASN A 184 -8.09 -20.60 -30.92
C ASN A 184 -7.77 -19.45 -29.96
N LEU A 185 -7.85 -18.19 -30.42
CA LEU A 185 -7.65 -17.02 -29.56
C LEU A 185 -8.76 -16.90 -28.51
N ILE A 186 -10.03 -17.13 -28.88
CA ILE A 186 -11.16 -17.13 -27.94
C ILE A 186 -10.97 -18.25 -26.90
N GLU A 187 -10.54 -19.44 -27.31
CA GLU A 187 -10.24 -20.55 -26.41
C GLU A 187 -9.14 -20.16 -25.39
N GLU A 188 -8.07 -19.52 -25.86
CA GLU A 188 -6.99 -19.02 -25.01
C GLU A 188 -7.49 -17.98 -23.99
N GLN A 189 -8.28 -16.99 -24.42
CA GLN A 189 -8.87 -16.00 -23.52
C GLN A 189 -9.82 -16.62 -22.50
N THR A 190 -10.65 -17.58 -22.95
CA THR A 190 -11.58 -18.31 -22.08
C THR A 190 -10.83 -19.07 -21.00
N LYS A 191 -9.72 -19.72 -21.34
CA LYS A 191 -8.83 -20.37 -20.36
C LYS A 191 -8.27 -19.37 -19.35
N ASN A 192 -7.85 -18.19 -19.79
CA ASN A 192 -7.33 -17.15 -18.90
C ASN A 192 -8.40 -16.67 -17.90
N ILE A 193 -9.63 -16.42 -18.35
CA ILE A 193 -10.77 -16.07 -17.48
C ILE A 193 -11.03 -17.19 -16.46
N MET A 194 -11.07 -18.45 -16.90
CA MET A 194 -11.30 -19.59 -16.00
C MET A 194 -10.23 -19.67 -14.91
N LEU A 195 -8.96 -19.47 -15.27
CA LEU A 195 -7.85 -19.44 -14.31
C LEU A 195 -7.92 -18.23 -13.37
N ALA A 196 -8.33 -17.05 -13.86
CA ALA A 196 -8.48 -15.86 -13.04
C ALA A 196 -9.57 -16.05 -11.98
N ASN A 197 -10.73 -16.61 -12.36
CA ASN A 197 -11.88 -16.82 -11.47
C ASN A 197 -11.58 -17.69 -10.24
N VAL A 198 -10.68 -18.67 -10.36
CA VAL A 198 -10.33 -19.59 -9.27
C VAL A 198 -9.12 -19.14 -8.44
N ARG A 199 -8.37 -18.14 -8.90
CA ARG A 199 -7.19 -17.63 -8.20
C ARG A 199 -7.60 -16.54 -7.22
N GLU A 200 -7.57 -16.86 -5.93
CA GLU A 200 -7.80 -15.87 -4.86
C GLU A 200 -6.64 -14.88 -4.75
N GLU A 201 -5.40 -15.37 -4.81
CA GLU A 201 -4.18 -14.56 -4.72
C GLU A 201 -3.68 -14.12 -6.11
N TYR A 202 -4.51 -13.33 -6.81
CA TYR A 202 -4.25 -12.99 -8.22
C TYR A 202 -3.10 -12.00 -8.43
N ALA A 203 -2.99 -10.97 -7.58
CA ALA A 203 -1.94 -9.95 -7.66
C ALA A 203 -0.75 -10.29 -6.75
N PHE A 204 -1.02 -10.57 -5.48
CA PHE A 204 -0.02 -10.93 -4.48
C PHE A 204 -0.42 -12.21 -3.74
N LYS A 205 0.57 -13.07 -3.56
CA LYS A 205 0.55 -14.23 -2.68
C LYS A 205 0.95 -13.79 -1.28
N ILE A 206 0.14 -14.17 -0.28
CA ILE A 206 0.42 -13.89 1.12
C ILE A 206 1.43 -14.93 1.61
N VAL A 207 2.66 -14.48 1.84
CA VAL A 207 3.73 -15.32 2.41
C VAL A 207 3.57 -15.42 3.92
N ASP A 208 3.24 -14.30 4.57
CA ASP A 208 2.99 -14.23 6.01
C ASP A 208 1.83 -13.25 6.27
N PRO A 209 0.67 -13.72 6.79
CA PRO A 209 -0.48 -12.87 7.07
C PRO A 209 -0.23 -11.97 8.29
N ALA A 210 -0.94 -10.85 8.35
CA ALA A 210 -0.86 -9.97 9.50
C ALA A 210 -1.51 -10.59 10.74
N ILE A 211 -0.75 -10.64 11.83
CA ILE A 211 -1.22 -11.02 13.16
C ILE A 211 -1.42 -9.78 14.04
N VAL A 212 -2.22 -9.93 15.10
CA VAL A 212 -2.46 -8.85 16.07
C VAL A 212 -1.15 -8.49 16.76
N PRO A 213 -0.66 -7.25 16.62
CA PRO A 213 0.60 -6.84 17.22
C PRO A 213 0.49 -6.61 18.73
N GLU A 214 1.39 -7.21 19.50
CA GLU A 214 1.45 -7.04 20.96
C GLU A 214 2.16 -5.74 21.38
N ILE A 215 3.04 -5.22 20.52
CA ILE A 215 3.92 -4.11 20.86
C ILE A 215 3.59 -2.90 19.99
N ARG A 216 3.36 -1.75 20.64
CA ARG A 216 3.17 -0.46 19.96
C ARG A 216 4.48 0.04 19.32
N VAL A 217 4.38 0.63 18.13
CA VAL A 217 5.52 1.21 17.40
C VAL A 217 5.70 2.71 17.66
N ARG A 218 4.61 3.43 17.96
CA ARG A 218 4.64 4.88 18.25
C ARG A 218 3.80 5.21 19.49
N PRO A 219 4.13 6.28 20.23
CA PRO A 219 5.36 7.07 20.10
C PRO A 219 6.59 6.32 20.65
N ALA A 220 7.75 6.53 20.03
CA ALA A 220 9.02 5.95 20.49
C ALA A 220 9.53 6.68 21.76
N ARG A 221 8.92 6.38 22.91
CA ARG A 221 9.13 7.08 24.19
C ARG A 221 10.60 7.27 24.55
N ARG A 222 11.45 6.25 24.33
CA ARG A 222 12.90 6.31 24.60
C ARG A 222 13.60 7.37 23.74
N LYS A 223 13.30 7.42 22.43
CA LYS A 223 13.89 8.41 21.52
C LYS A 223 13.45 9.83 21.89
N ILE A 224 12.17 10.00 22.24
CA ILE A 224 11.61 11.29 22.67
C ILE A 224 12.24 11.78 23.98
N ALA A 225 12.46 10.88 24.95
CA ALA A 225 13.10 11.23 26.21
C ALA A 225 14.54 11.70 26.01
N ILE A 226 15.35 10.97 25.22
CA ILE A 226 16.73 11.33 24.92
C ILE A 226 16.79 12.69 24.19
N MET A 227 15.95 12.88 23.17
CA MET A 227 15.91 14.15 22.43
C MET A 227 15.47 15.31 23.31
N GLY A 228 14.46 15.10 24.17
CA GLY A 228 13.99 16.12 25.10
C GLY A 228 15.05 16.53 26.13
N LEU A 229 15.88 15.59 26.58
CA LEU A 229 17.01 15.88 27.48
C LEU A 229 18.07 16.73 26.76
N LEU A 230 18.45 16.35 25.53
CA LEU A 230 19.42 17.09 24.74
C LEU A 230 18.97 18.54 24.46
N VAL A 231 17.73 18.71 24.01
CA VAL A 231 17.16 20.05 23.76
C VAL A 231 17.06 20.85 25.06
N GLY A 232 16.65 20.22 26.16
CA GLY A 232 16.58 20.87 27.47
C GLY A 232 17.94 21.36 27.97
N LEU A 233 19.00 20.57 27.78
CA LEU A 233 20.37 20.99 28.13
C LEU A 233 20.86 22.16 27.28
N LEU A 234 20.60 22.15 25.97
CA LEU A 234 20.97 23.26 25.07
C LEU A 234 20.23 24.55 25.44
N PHE A 235 18.91 24.47 25.66
CA PHE A 235 18.10 25.62 26.06
C PHE A 235 18.50 26.16 27.44
N GLY A 236 18.75 25.26 28.41
CA GLY A 236 19.21 25.65 29.75
C GLY A 236 20.57 26.36 29.71
N SER A 237 21.50 25.83 28.90
CA SER A 237 22.83 26.44 28.71
C SER A 237 22.72 27.81 28.05
N PHE A 238 21.87 27.94 27.02
CA PHE A 238 21.63 29.21 26.34
C PHE A 238 21.08 30.28 27.30
N LEU A 239 20.04 29.95 28.07
CA LEU A 239 19.45 30.87 29.04
C LEU A 239 20.44 31.29 30.14
N ALA A 240 21.28 30.35 30.61
CA ALA A 240 22.32 30.64 31.59
C ALA A 240 23.36 31.63 31.02
N LEU A 241 23.81 31.43 29.78
CA LEU A 241 24.75 32.32 29.11
C LEU A 241 24.15 33.71 28.82
N SER A 242 22.91 33.77 28.33
CA SER A 242 22.23 35.05 28.10
C SER A 242 22.06 35.83 29.40
N LYS A 243 21.64 35.17 30.48
CA LYS A 243 21.54 35.81 31.79
C LYS A 243 22.90 36.37 32.24
N ASN A 244 23.96 35.56 32.13
CA ASN A 244 25.30 36.01 32.50
C ASN A 244 25.76 37.23 31.68
N TYR A 245 25.50 37.24 30.37
CA TYR A 245 25.82 38.37 29.49
C TYR A 245 25.07 39.65 29.87
N TYR A 246 23.77 39.55 30.19
CA TYR A 246 22.96 40.69 30.63
C TYR A 246 23.43 41.23 32.00
N ASP A 247 23.72 40.35 32.95
CA ASP A 247 24.20 40.74 34.28
C ASP A 247 25.56 41.47 34.19
N GLU A 248 26.44 41.04 33.29
CA GLU A 248 27.77 41.66 33.07
C GLU A 248 27.66 43.06 32.40
N HIS A 249 26.68 43.28 31.52
CA HIS A 249 26.48 44.58 30.85
C HIS A 249 25.62 45.58 31.64
N LEU A 250 24.84 45.14 32.63
CA LEU A 250 24.11 46.02 33.56
C LEU A 250 24.96 46.47 34.77
N ALA A 251 26.06 45.76 35.04
CA ALA A 251 26.99 46.07 36.12
C ALA A 251 28.16 46.99 35.71
N ALA A 252 28.24 47.38 34.43
CA ALA A 252 29.21 48.33 33.86
C ALA A 252 28.56 49.68 33.59
#